data_AF-A0A937TAV6-F1
#
_entry.id   AF-A0A937TAV6-F1
#
_cell.length_a   1.000
_cell.length_b   1.000
_cell.length_c   1.000
_cell.angle_alpha   90.00
_cell.angle_beta   90.00
_cell.angle_gamma   90.00
#
_symmetry.space_group_name_H-M   'P 1'
#
loop_
_entity.id
_entity.type
_entity.pdbx_description
1 polymer ?
#
loop_
_entity_poly.entity_id
_entity_poly.type
_entity_poly.pdbx_seq_one_letter_code
_entity_poly.pdbx_strand_id
1 'polypeptide(L)' 'MKRIGHLKVSTFKIKNRKGYAAICCEHLTEGKTPQEAYDRMLKAVRRSIRRER' A
#
# COMPACT_ATOMS: atom_id res chain seq x y z
N MET A 1 5.70 -0.95 -11.29
CA MET A 1 6.00 -1.37 -9.92
C MET A 1 6.40 -0.14 -9.12
N LYS A 2 5.71 0.20 -8.01
CA LYS A 2 5.96 1.43 -7.24
C LYS A 2 6.82 1.14 -6.02
N ARG A 3 7.53 2.15 -5.51
CA ARG A 3 8.45 2.03 -4.37
C ARG A 3 8.24 3.15 -3.36
N ILE A 4 8.40 2.84 -2.08
CA ILE A 4 8.43 3.80 -0.97
C ILE A 4 9.84 3.79 -0.41
N GLY A 5 10.69 4.71 -0.87
CA GLY A 5 12.14 4.65 -0.59
C GLY A 5 12.73 3.34 -1.10
N HIS A 6 13.33 2.55 -0.21
CA HIS A 6 13.88 1.22 -0.51
C HIS A 6 12.83 0.10 -0.50
N LEU A 7 11.60 0.37 -0.05
CA LEU A 7 10.54 -0.63 0.09
C LEU A 7 9.81 -0.85 -1.24
N LYS A 8 9.59 -2.11 -1.60
CA LYS A 8 8.84 -2.50 -2.79
C LYS A 8 7.36 -2.62 -2.46
N VAL A 9 6.51 -1.92 -3.23
CA VAL A 9 5.05 -2.01 -3.09
C VAL A 9 4.48 -2.81 -4.25
N SER A 10 3.81 -3.91 -3.91
CA SER A 10 3.06 -4.72 -4.87
C SER A 10 1.62 -4.24 -4.92
N THR A 11 1.16 -3.76 -6.08
CA THR A 11 -0.22 -3.32 -6.29
C THR A 11 -0.89 -4.22 -7.31
N PHE A 12 -2.09 -4.71 -7.00
CA PHE A 12 -2.83 -5.63 -7.86
C PHE A 12 -4.34 -5.39 -7.81
N LYS A 13 -5.01 -5.84 -8.86
CA LYS A 13 -6.48 -5.78 -8.96
C LYS A 13 -7.09 -6.88 -8.09
N ILE A 14 -8.09 -6.54 -7.29
CA ILE A 14 -8.82 -7.53 -6.49
C ILE A 14 -9.84 -8.23 -7.40
N LYS A 15 -9.75 -9.56 -7.55
CA LYS A 15 -10.56 -10.33 -8.50
C LYS A 15 -12.07 -10.15 -8.26
N ASN A 16 -12.51 -10.21 -7.00
CA ASN A 16 -13.93 -10.20 -6.63
C ASN A 16 -14.41 -8.84 -6.07
N ARG A 17 -13.68 -7.75 -6.31
CA ARG A 17 -14.06 -6.39 -5.87
C ARG A 17 -13.75 -5.34 -6.93
N LYS A 18 -14.47 -4.21 -6.91
CA LYS A 18 -14.21 -3.08 -7.81
C LYS A 18 -12.90 -2.33 -7.51
N GLY A 19 -12.20 -2.64 -6.42
CA GLY A 19 -10.96 -1.97 -5.99
C GLY A 19 -9.65 -2.66 -6.38
N TYR A 20 -8.58 -2.07 -5.88
CA TYR A 20 -7.18 -2.51 -5.95
C TYR A 20 -6.63 -2.65 -4.53
N ALA A 21 -5.63 -3.50 -4.37
CA ALA A 21 -4.88 -3.66 -3.13
C ALA A 21 -3.41 -3.33 -3.35
N ALA A 22 -2.76 -2.81 -2.31
CA ALA A 22 -1.32 -2.63 -2.22
C ALA A 22 -0.80 -3.39 -0.99
N ILE A 23 0.31 -4.10 -1.14
CA ILE A 23 1.00 -4.85 -0.08
C ILE A 23 2.45 -4.37 0.02
N CYS A 24 2.90 -4.11 1.25
CA CYS A 24 4.28 -3.76 1.60
C CYS A 24 4.48 -3.86 3.12
N CYS A 25 5.62 -4.37 3.61
CA CYS A 25 5.98 -4.37 5.03
C CYS A 25 4.85 -4.85 5.96
N GLU A 26 4.28 -6.02 5.67
CA GLU A 26 3.15 -6.61 6.41
C GLU A 26 1.87 -5.75 6.47
N HIS A 27 1.81 -4.68 5.68
CA HIS A 27 0.60 -3.91 5.49
C HIS A 27 -0.14 -4.35 4.22
N LEU A 28 -1.46 -4.29 4.29
CA LEU A 28 -2.39 -4.43 3.18
C LEU A 28 -3.32 -3.21 3.18
N THR A 29 -3.33 -2.45 2.08
CA THR A 29 -4.25 -1.31 1.91
C THR A 29 -5.05 -1.45 0.63
N GLU A 30 -6.35 -1.13 0.70
CA GLU A 30 -7.25 -1.17 -0.46
C GLU A 30 -7.63 0.24 -0.93
N GLY A 31 -7.97 0.41 -2.22
CA GLY A 31 -8.47 1.65 -2.81
C GLY A 31 -9.32 1.40 -4.06
N LYS A 32 -10.10 2.39 -4.51
CA LYS A 32 -10.88 2.31 -5.75
C LYS A 32 -9.98 2.34 -6.99
N THR A 33 -8.81 2.99 -6.88
CA THR A 33 -7.79 3.04 -7.94
C THR A 33 -6.45 2.48 -7.43
N PRO A 34 -5.52 2.10 -8.32
CA PRO A 34 -4.17 1.68 -7.93
C PRO A 34 -3.43 2.78 -7.16
N GLN A 35 -3.66 4.04 -7.54
CA GLN A 35 -3.07 5.21 -6.88
C GLN A 35 -3.58 5.36 -5.45
N GLU A 36 -4.88 5.24 -5.25
CA GLU A 36 -5.49 5.35 -3.91
C GLU A 36 -4.99 4.25 -2.96
N ALA A 37 -4.87 3.02 -3.44
CA ALA A 37 -4.30 1.92 -2.66
C ALA A 37 -2.84 2.23 -2.24
N TYR A 38 -2.04 2.79 -3.16
CA TYR A 38 -0.66 3.20 -2.92
C TYR A 38 -0.55 4.39 -1.94
N ASP A 39 -1.39 5.42 -2.05
CA ASP A 39 -1.36 6.58 -1.14
C ASP A 39 -1.75 6.20 0.29
N ARG A 40 -2.68 5.25 0.43
CA ARG A 40 -3.01 4.65 1.72
C ARG A 40 -1.83 3.84 2.28
N MET A 41 -1.10 3.11 1.43
CA MET A 41 0.12 2.39 1.83
C MET A 41 1.20 3.35 2.35
N LEU A 42 1.42 4.47 1.66
CA LEU A 42 2.36 5.52 2.11
C LEU A 42 2.04 6.00 3.53
N LYS A 43 0.75 6.19 3.85
CA LYS A 43 0.32 6.57 5.21
C LYS A 43 0.55 5.46 6.23
N ALA A 44 0.27 4.21 5.88
CA ALA A 44 0.49 3.06 6.76
C ALA A 44 1.97 2.92 7.12
N VAL A 45 2.86 2.87 6.13
CA VAL A 45 4.31 2.76 6.33
C VAL A 45 4.85 3.91 7.19
N ARG A 46 4.44 5.16 6.93
CA ARG A 46 4.86 6.32 7.75
C ARG A 46 4.42 6.21 9.21
N ARG A 47 3.23 5.64 9.47
CA ARG A 47 2.73 5.44 10.85
C ARG A 47 3.51 4.36 11.59
N SER A 48 3.93 3.30 10.90
CA SER A 48 4.73 2.22 11.49
C SER A 48 6.14 2.69 11.86
N ILE A 49 6.81 3.39 10.93
CA ILE A 49 8.14 3.99 11.20
C ILE A 49 8.12 4.90 12.44
N ARG A 50 7.04 5.66 12.62
CA ARG A 50 6.89 6.54 13.79
C ARG A 50 6.67 5.77 15.10
N ARG A 51 6.11 4.56 15.09
CA ARG A 51 5.87 3.76 16.30
C ARG A 51 7.11 3.04 16.81
N GLU A 52 8.05 2.72 15.92
CA GLU A 52 9.30 2.03 16.27
C GLU A 52 10.40 2.98 16.76
N ARG A 53 10.20 4.30 16.65
CA ARG A 53 11.08 5.34 17.21
C ARG A 53 10.56 5.82 18.56
#